data_AF-A0A7S1PS28-F1
#
_entry.id   AF-A0A7S1PS28-F1
#
_cell.length_a   1.000
_cell.length_b   1.000
_cell.length_c   1.000
_cell.angle_alpha   90.00
_cell.angle_beta   90.00
_cell.angle_gamma   90.00
#
_symmetry.space_group_name_H-M   'P 1'
#
loop_
_entity.id
_entity.type
_entity.pdbx_description
1 polymer ?
#
loop_
_entity_poly.entity_id
_entity_poly.type
_entity_poly.pdbx_seq_one_letter_code
_entity_poly.pdbx_strand_id
1 'polypeptide(L)'
;MITTGRCDNDGRTYTRRLVAEYLPDLGLERYIQFDSLKAATKRAAAAPAGSPERDELASAFFKELKESFNAVKAELHKLELIAQTAEKKVRSIAADDLRADQRVLVNAYSLLHRVDRYRSINVLGFAKILEKFLNRVAVSSLELQAKVRQADKIISESILSLPTYPTASMKEHVAATYSVVTGKTLEESFADLDCAIERNPLFTTRILPFDRAHYYRERSKHQQIQGTFAAKVVAGTSNPTISKHICSVMRSGAKVHADLGRFANGEVSIRVNEAVRADDVYVVQSMAGKDMSAAIIELMLALQTATLASCARLTAVIPYMAYSKRTNEIAALAEMIEQMGCHRVITLDLFAEQVEGMFSIPVDNVSARDEFASYLLERFRATGNPMDKLVVVSPNADNVARARSFADRLMKLGKLDTQTQFVGVASAVKRVGSDCFDVAGAVEGRECIIVDNVVDEAVSVTSVAERLKAMGATKVTLVATHALLSGDGPSRLESGVVDEVVVSDSINQDAVLRNPVLATKVRVLPVAPLLAGVIDCVHSDINAVSELLEK
;
A
#
# COMPACT_ATOMS: atom_id res chain seq x y z
N MET A 1 -1.64 -25.32 -12.81
CA MET A 1 -2.79 -24.39 -12.98
C MET A 1 -3.19 -23.76 -11.65
N ILE A 2 -2.24 -23.13 -10.95
CA ILE A 2 -2.49 -22.19 -9.85
C ILE A 2 -1.79 -20.91 -10.33
N THR A 3 -2.50 -20.15 -11.16
CA THR A 3 -1.94 -18.99 -11.86
C THR A 3 -1.83 -17.81 -10.91
N THR A 4 -0.59 -17.55 -10.48
CA THR A 4 0.05 -16.22 -10.53
C THR A 4 -0.84 -15.04 -10.13
N GLY A 5 -1.09 -14.91 -8.83
CA GLY A 5 -1.47 -13.63 -8.22
C GLY A 5 -0.28 -12.66 -8.24
N ARG A 6 -0.24 -11.78 -9.25
CA ARG A 6 0.66 -10.61 -9.29
C ARG A 6 0.31 -9.68 -8.11
N CYS A 7 0.99 -9.86 -6.98
CA CYS A 7 1.18 -8.78 -6.01
C CYS A 7 2.38 -7.93 -6.45
N ASP A 8 2.13 -7.02 -7.37
CA ASP A 8 3.06 -5.96 -7.76
C ASP A 8 3.04 -4.85 -6.71
N ASN A 9 3.81 -5.04 -5.64
CA ASN A 9 3.95 -4.08 -4.55
C ASN A 9 5.31 -3.38 -4.63
N ASP A 10 5.34 -2.06 -4.84
CA ASP A 10 6.49 -1.22 -4.50
C ASP A 10 6.73 -1.18 -2.95
N GLY A 11 5.88 -1.82 -2.13
CA GLY A 11 6.13 -2.12 -0.72
C GLY A 11 7.28 -3.10 -0.43
N ARG A 12 7.76 -3.86 -1.42
CA ARG A 12 8.93 -4.77 -1.24
C ARG A 12 10.26 -4.02 -1.22
N THR A 13 10.34 -2.87 -1.87
CA THR A 13 11.55 -2.03 -1.91
C THR A 13 11.80 -1.36 -0.55
N TYR A 14 10.73 -1.05 0.18
CA TYR A 14 10.78 -0.47 1.52
C TYR A 14 11.23 -1.47 2.59
N THR A 15 10.73 -2.72 2.56
CA THR A 15 11.24 -3.78 3.43
C THR A 15 12.71 -4.08 3.12
N ARG A 16 13.12 -4.02 1.84
CA ARG A 16 14.50 -4.25 1.39
C ARG A 16 15.51 -3.21 1.89
N ARG A 17 15.15 -1.93 1.86
CA ARG A 17 16.03 -0.83 2.34
C ARG A 17 16.17 -0.81 3.86
N LEU A 18 15.07 -1.03 4.59
CA LEU A 18 15.08 -0.94 6.06
C LEU A 18 15.70 -2.16 6.75
N VAL A 19 15.68 -3.32 6.10
CA VAL A 19 16.47 -4.49 6.55
C VAL A 19 17.97 -4.21 6.51
N ALA A 20 18.43 -3.34 5.61
CA ALA A 20 19.84 -2.97 5.47
C ALA A 20 20.27 -1.85 6.43
N GLU A 21 19.39 -0.91 6.81
CA GLU A 21 19.78 0.26 7.61
C GLU A 21 19.72 0.05 9.14
N TYR A 22 19.03 -0.96 9.67
CA TYR A 22 18.71 -1.03 11.12
C TYR A 22 19.00 -2.37 11.83
N LEU A 23 19.75 -3.28 11.23
CA LEU A 23 20.25 -4.49 11.91
C LEU A 23 21.76 -4.68 11.68
N PRO A 24 22.61 -3.93 12.40
CA PRO A 24 24.07 -4.14 12.38
C PRO A 24 24.45 -5.57 12.79
N ASP A 25 23.69 -6.16 13.73
CA ASP A 25 24.06 -7.41 14.40
C ASP A 25 23.84 -8.68 13.57
N LEU A 26 23.23 -8.57 12.38
CA LEU A 26 22.92 -9.72 11.51
C LEU A 26 23.55 -9.62 10.11
N GLY A 27 24.35 -8.58 9.82
CA GLY A 27 25.02 -8.43 8.53
C GLY A 27 24.09 -8.25 7.33
N LEU A 28 22.84 -7.81 7.56
CA LEU A 28 21.78 -7.66 6.56
C LEU A 28 21.85 -6.35 5.75
N GLU A 29 22.92 -5.57 5.92
CA GLU A 29 23.28 -4.36 5.16
C GLU A 29 23.38 -4.59 3.62
N ARG A 30 23.34 -5.85 3.18
CA ARG A 30 23.62 -6.28 1.82
C ARG A 30 22.39 -6.83 1.09
N TYR A 31 21.22 -6.21 1.24
CA TYR A 31 20.15 -6.48 0.28
C TYR A 31 20.62 -6.00 -1.10
N ILE A 32 20.87 -6.93 -2.02
CA ILE A 32 21.42 -6.58 -3.33
C ILE A 32 20.39 -5.75 -4.09
N GLN A 33 20.70 -4.47 -4.26
CA GLN A 33 19.91 -3.56 -5.05
C GLN A 33 20.11 -3.91 -6.52
N PHE A 34 19.01 -4.20 -7.21
CA PHE A 34 19.04 -4.44 -8.65
C PHE A 34 19.04 -3.15 -9.47
N ASP A 35 19.49 -2.03 -8.90
CA ASP A 35 19.43 -0.73 -9.56
C ASP A 35 20.41 -0.65 -10.73
N SER A 36 21.57 -1.31 -10.62
CA SER A 36 22.48 -1.57 -11.75
C SER A 36 21.77 -2.30 -12.88
N LEU A 37 21.11 -3.43 -12.58
CA LEU A 37 20.36 -4.22 -13.56
C LEU A 37 19.20 -3.46 -14.20
N LYS A 38 18.47 -2.65 -13.43
CA LYS A 38 17.41 -1.78 -13.97
C LYS A 38 17.99 -0.72 -14.90
N ALA A 39 19.11 -0.10 -14.52
CA ALA A 39 19.81 0.87 -15.34
C ALA A 39 20.40 0.23 -16.61
N ALA A 40 20.98 -0.96 -16.52
CA ALA A 40 21.45 -1.76 -17.66
C ALA A 40 20.30 -2.09 -18.62
N THR A 41 19.15 -2.51 -18.10
CA THR A 41 17.95 -2.75 -18.91
C THR A 41 17.48 -1.47 -19.63
N LYS A 42 17.50 -0.32 -18.94
CA LYS A 42 17.11 0.97 -19.54
C LYS A 42 18.11 1.44 -20.61
N ARG A 43 19.42 1.29 -20.35
CA ARG A 43 20.48 1.59 -21.32
C ARG A 43 20.34 0.73 -22.57
N ALA A 44 20.21 -0.58 -22.42
CA ALA A 44 20.03 -1.51 -23.53
C ALA A 44 18.73 -1.26 -24.33
N ALA A 45 17.65 -0.85 -23.65
CA ALA A 45 16.39 -0.52 -24.30
C ALA A 45 16.44 0.80 -25.10
N ALA A 46 17.31 1.74 -24.74
CA ALA A 46 17.49 3.00 -25.45
C ALA A 46 18.30 2.85 -26.75
N ALA A 47 19.15 1.82 -26.85
CA ALA A 47 19.93 1.54 -28.04
C ALA A 47 19.04 1.00 -29.19
N PRO A 48 19.32 1.37 -30.46
CA PRO A 48 18.55 0.90 -31.63
C PRO A 48 18.49 -0.63 -31.71
N ALA A 49 17.35 -1.17 -32.15
CA ALA A 49 17.19 -2.62 -32.30
C ALA A 49 18.14 -3.16 -33.38
N GLY A 50 18.90 -4.22 -33.05
CA GLY A 50 19.87 -4.84 -33.95
C GLY A 50 21.20 -4.08 -34.11
N SER A 51 21.47 -3.05 -33.29
CA SER A 51 22.78 -2.39 -33.29
C SER A 51 23.82 -3.20 -32.50
N PRO A 52 25.11 -3.16 -32.90
CA PRO A 52 26.19 -3.81 -32.14
C PRO A 52 26.30 -3.26 -30.71
N GLU A 53 25.97 -1.99 -30.51
CA GLU A 53 25.89 -1.34 -29.20
C GLU A 53 24.84 -2.03 -28.29
N ARG A 54 23.68 -2.41 -28.83
CA ARG A 54 22.63 -3.09 -28.08
C ARG A 54 23.05 -4.49 -27.65
N ASP A 55 23.80 -5.21 -28.47
CA ASP A 55 24.32 -6.54 -28.16
C ASP A 55 25.43 -6.49 -27.10
N GLU A 56 26.27 -5.44 -27.13
CA GLU A 56 27.27 -5.18 -26.09
C GLU A 56 26.60 -4.87 -24.74
N LEU A 57 25.60 -3.97 -24.74
CA LEU A 57 24.82 -3.63 -23.55
C LEU A 57 24.02 -4.82 -23.01
N ALA A 58 23.50 -5.69 -23.90
CA ALA A 58 22.84 -6.94 -23.51
C ALA A 58 23.83 -7.91 -22.85
N SER A 59 25.06 -8.02 -23.37
CA SER A 59 26.12 -8.85 -22.79
C SER A 59 26.55 -8.33 -21.40
N ALA A 60 26.67 -7.02 -21.26
CA ALA A 60 26.92 -6.37 -19.97
C ALA A 60 25.80 -6.66 -18.96
N PHE A 61 24.53 -6.62 -19.38
CA PHE A 61 23.39 -6.99 -18.54
C PHE A 61 23.50 -8.42 -18.01
N PHE A 62 23.82 -9.42 -18.85
CA PHE A 62 23.94 -10.81 -18.39
C PHE A 62 25.14 -11.01 -17.45
N LYS A 63 26.21 -10.25 -17.62
CA LYS A 63 27.34 -10.23 -16.68
C LYS A 63 26.90 -9.71 -15.30
N GLU A 64 26.26 -8.54 -15.28
CA GLU A 64 25.71 -7.94 -14.05
C GLU A 64 24.66 -8.87 -13.39
N LEU A 65 23.86 -9.59 -14.20
CA LEU A 65 22.85 -10.53 -13.72
C LEU A 65 23.50 -11.69 -12.98
N LYS A 66 24.58 -12.25 -13.54
CA LYS A 66 25.35 -13.34 -12.94
C LYS A 66 26.02 -12.90 -11.64
N GLU A 67 26.61 -11.70 -11.60
CA GLU A 67 27.22 -11.13 -10.40
C GLU A 67 26.17 -10.93 -9.29
N SER A 68 25.02 -10.34 -9.64
CA SER A 68 23.90 -10.15 -8.72
C SER A 68 23.37 -11.48 -8.20
N PHE A 69 23.19 -12.47 -9.07
CA PHE A 69 22.75 -13.82 -8.71
C PHE A 69 23.70 -14.50 -7.72
N ASN A 70 25.00 -14.45 -7.98
CA ASN A 70 26.01 -15.04 -7.10
C ASN A 70 26.04 -14.37 -5.73
N ALA A 71 25.91 -13.04 -5.69
CA ALA A 71 25.87 -12.30 -4.45
C ALA A 71 24.61 -12.66 -3.63
N VAL A 72 23.43 -12.79 -4.26
CA VAL A 72 22.19 -13.16 -3.54
C VAL A 72 22.30 -14.60 -3.03
N LYS A 73 22.85 -15.50 -3.84
CA LYS A 73 23.08 -16.91 -3.47
C LYS A 73 24.00 -17.03 -2.26
N ALA A 74 25.09 -16.26 -2.23
CA ALA A 74 26.04 -16.27 -1.12
C ALA A 74 25.41 -15.79 0.19
N GLU A 75 24.61 -14.72 0.15
CA GLU A 75 23.91 -14.25 1.36
C GLU A 75 22.78 -15.17 1.81
N LEU A 76 22.00 -15.72 0.88
CA LEU A 76 20.96 -16.68 1.23
C LEU A 76 21.55 -17.89 1.96
N HIS A 77 22.68 -18.40 1.50
CA HIS A 77 23.35 -19.53 2.14
C HIS A 77 23.80 -19.22 3.57
N LYS A 78 24.34 -18.02 3.83
CA LYS A 78 24.69 -17.58 5.19
C LYS A 78 23.47 -17.50 6.09
N LEU A 79 22.38 -16.91 5.60
CA LEU A 79 21.13 -16.77 6.36
C LEU A 79 20.51 -18.13 6.70
N GLU A 80 20.53 -19.07 5.76
CA GLU A 80 20.07 -20.44 6.01
C GLU A 80 20.92 -21.15 7.08
N LEU A 81 22.24 -20.95 7.08
CA LEU A 81 23.14 -21.51 8.09
C LEU A 81 22.85 -20.95 9.48
N ILE A 82 22.65 -19.63 9.60
CA ILE A 82 22.27 -18.99 10.87
C ILE A 82 20.92 -19.53 11.36
N ALA A 83 19.94 -19.67 10.46
CA ALA A 83 18.64 -20.22 10.79
C ALA A 83 18.72 -21.68 11.27
N GLN A 84 19.55 -22.49 10.64
CA GLN A 84 19.82 -23.85 11.07
C GLN A 84 20.47 -23.89 12.46
N THR A 85 21.44 -23.03 12.74
CA THR A 85 22.08 -22.97 14.07
C THR A 85 21.09 -22.52 15.15
N ALA A 86 20.18 -21.59 14.84
CA ALA A 86 19.13 -21.18 15.78
C ALA A 86 18.14 -22.31 16.08
N GLU A 87 17.72 -23.07 15.06
CA GLU A 87 16.85 -24.23 15.24
C GLU A 87 17.53 -25.33 16.07
N LYS A 88 18.81 -25.64 15.80
CA LYS A 88 19.60 -26.57 16.61
C LYS A 88 19.71 -26.12 18.07
N LYS A 89 19.84 -24.81 18.31
CA LYS A 89 19.86 -24.25 19.66
C LYS A 89 18.52 -24.48 20.37
N VAL A 90 17.39 -24.23 19.71
CA VAL A 90 16.06 -24.55 20.26
C VAL A 90 15.98 -26.02 20.65
N ARG A 91 16.49 -26.92 19.80
CA ARG A 91 16.50 -28.37 20.05
C ARG A 91 17.35 -28.80 21.25
N SER A 92 18.35 -28.01 21.60
CA SER A 92 19.29 -28.31 22.71
C SER A 92 18.82 -27.81 24.08
N ILE A 93 17.81 -26.93 24.12
CA ILE A 93 17.32 -26.33 25.37
C ILE A 93 16.22 -27.24 25.96
N ALA A 94 16.23 -27.44 27.28
CA ALA A 94 15.20 -28.21 27.96
C ALA A 94 13.83 -27.51 27.89
N ALA A 95 12.74 -28.29 27.89
CA ALA A 95 11.39 -27.74 27.77
C ALA A 95 11.03 -26.77 28.92
N ASP A 96 11.54 -26.99 30.13
CA ASP A 96 11.29 -26.14 31.29
C ASP A 96 11.97 -24.77 31.16
N ASP A 97 13.18 -24.72 30.59
CA ASP A 97 13.88 -23.47 30.31
C ASP A 97 13.18 -22.67 29.19
N LEU A 98 12.64 -23.37 28.19
CA LEU A 98 11.85 -22.74 27.12
C LEU A 98 10.50 -22.21 27.61
N ARG A 99 9.92 -22.82 28.65
CA ARG A 99 8.73 -22.26 29.33
C ARG A 99 9.05 -20.95 30.04
N ALA A 100 10.24 -20.84 30.63
CA ALA A 100 10.68 -19.61 31.29
C ALA A 100 11.01 -18.49 30.28
N ASP A 101 11.60 -18.83 29.12
CA ASP A 101 11.88 -17.85 28.05
C ASP A 101 11.43 -18.31 26.65
N GLN A 102 10.16 -18.03 26.34
CA GLN A 102 9.57 -18.33 25.03
C GLN A 102 10.15 -17.45 23.89
N ARG A 103 10.91 -16.39 24.19
CA ARG A 103 11.45 -15.48 23.16
C ARG A 103 12.41 -16.18 22.22
N VAL A 104 13.11 -17.21 22.70
CA VAL A 104 14.03 -18.01 21.90
C VAL A 104 13.29 -18.69 20.73
N LEU A 105 12.09 -19.23 20.99
CA LEU A 105 11.24 -19.88 19.99
C LEU A 105 10.73 -18.86 18.96
N VAL A 106 10.21 -17.73 19.44
CA VAL A 106 9.73 -16.63 18.58
C VAL A 106 10.86 -16.11 17.69
N ASN A 107 12.07 -15.93 18.24
CA ASN A 107 13.23 -15.45 17.49
C ASN A 107 13.69 -16.45 16.42
N ALA A 108 13.76 -17.75 16.75
CA ALA A 108 14.11 -18.80 15.79
C ALA A 108 13.06 -18.91 14.67
N TYR A 109 11.77 -18.87 15.01
CA TYR A 109 10.68 -18.89 14.04
C TYR A 109 10.70 -17.65 13.13
N SER A 110 10.88 -16.46 13.71
CA SER A 110 11.07 -15.20 12.97
C SER A 110 12.26 -15.28 12.02
N LEU A 111 13.38 -15.87 12.43
CA LEU A 111 14.55 -16.02 11.56
C LEU A 111 14.27 -16.94 10.37
N LEU A 112 13.62 -18.08 10.58
CA LEU A 112 13.19 -18.96 9.49
C LEU A 112 12.23 -18.25 8.52
N HIS A 113 11.29 -17.48 9.06
CA HIS A 113 10.38 -16.66 8.24
C HIS A 113 11.13 -15.59 7.42
N ARG A 114 12.19 -14.97 7.97
CA ARG A 114 13.07 -14.03 7.24
C ARG A 114 13.73 -14.67 6.04
N VAL A 115 14.28 -15.89 6.20
CA VAL A 115 14.97 -16.60 5.13
C VAL A 115 14.02 -16.87 3.97
N ASP A 116 12.81 -17.38 4.24
CA ASP A 116 11.80 -17.66 3.22
C ASP A 116 11.34 -16.37 2.51
N ARG A 117 11.21 -15.27 3.26
CA ARG A 117 10.84 -13.96 2.70
C ARG A 117 11.95 -13.38 1.82
N TYR A 118 13.21 -13.45 2.26
CA TYR A 118 14.38 -13.03 1.46
C TYR A 118 14.46 -13.80 0.16
N ARG A 119 14.27 -15.13 0.22
CA ARG A 119 14.21 -16.02 -0.93
C ARG A 119 13.13 -15.60 -1.93
N SER A 120 11.87 -15.57 -1.47
CA SER A 120 10.69 -15.29 -2.31
C SER A 120 10.78 -13.94 -3.00
N ILE A 121 11.28 -12.93 -2.28
CA ILE A 121 11.44 -11.58 -2.81
C ILE A 121 12.53 -11.51 -3.90
N ASN A 122 13.65 -12.22 -3.73
CA ASN A 122 14.73 -12.23 -4.72
C ASN A 122 14.40 -13.04 -5.98
N VAL A 123 13.77 -14.22 -5.84
CA VAL A 123 13.27 -15.00 -6.99
C VAL A 123 12.33 -14.15 -7.84
N LEU A 124 11.35 -13.48 -7.22
CA LEU A 124 10.46 -12.58 -7.95
C LEU A 124 11.20 -11.38 -8.56
N GLY A 125 12.20 -10.84 -7.85
CA GLY A 125 13.03 -9.74 -8.34
C GLY A 125 13.72 -10.09 -9.65
N PHE A 126 14.39 -11.24 -9.72
CA PHE A 126 15.02 -11.73 -10.93
C PHE A 126 14.01 -12.00 -12.04
N ALA A 127 12.90 -12.68 -11.75
CA ALA A 127 11.86 -12.96 -12.74
C ALA A 127 11.33 -11.66 -13.40
N LYS A 128 11.08 -10.61 -12.60
CA LYS A 128 10.63 -9.30 -13.12
C LYS A 128 11.68 -8.58 -13.96
N ILE A 129 12.95 -8.68 -13.58
CA ILE A 129 14.05 -8.07 -14.34
C ILE A 129 14.18 -8.76 -15.69
N LEU A 130 14.13 -10.10 -15.70
CA LEU A 130 14.16 -10.91 -16.91
C LEU A 130 12.94 -10.64 -17.80
N GLU A 131 11.73 -10.55 -17.24
CA GLU A 131 10.50 -10.18 -17.97
C GLU A 131 10.63 -8.78 -18.61
N LYS A 132 11.14 -7.79 -17.87
CA LYS A 132 11.37 -6.44 -18.41
C LYS A 132 12.43 -6.43 -19.51
N PHE A 133 13.52 -7.17 -19.34
CA PHE A 133 14.56 -7.28 -20.35
C PHE A 133 14.02 -7.99 -21.60
N LEU A 134 13.23 -9.05 -21.42
CA LEU A 134 12.55 -9.75 -22.50
C LEU A 134 11.65 -8.80 -23.31
N ASN A 135 10.78 -8.05 -22.62
CA ASN A 135 9.77 -7.20 -23.23
C ASN A 135 10.31 -5.87 -23.80
N ARG A 136 11.49 -5.42 -23.39
CA ARG A 136 12.06 -4.14 -23.83
C ARG A 136 13.26 -4.30 -24.75
N VAL A 137 14.08 -5.32 -24.50
CA VAL A 137 15.37 -5.51 -25.17
C VAL A 137 15.31 -6.70 -26.13
N ALA A 138 14.84 -7.86 -25.69
CA ALA A 138 14.94 -9.11 -26.44
C ALA A 138 13.75 -9.39 -27.39
N VAL A 139 12.74 -8.52 -27.48
CA VAL A 139 11.54 -8.73 -28.31
C VAL A 139 11.88 -9.10 -29.76
N SER A 140 12.90 -8.48 -30.32
CA SER A 140 13.32 -8.66 -31.72
C SER A 140 14.48 -9.64 -31.93
N SER A 141 15.01 -10.29 -30.87
CA SER A 141 16.19 -11.18 -30.97
C SER A 141 15.93 -12.54 -30.33
N LEU A 142 15.84 -13.58 -31.17
CA LEU A 142 15.63 -14.97 -30.72
C LEU A 142 16.79 -15.48 -29.84
N GLU A 143 18.02 -15.06 -30.12
CA GLU A 143 19.20 -15.43 -29.33
C GLU A 143 19.10 -14.87 -27.90
N LEU A 144 18.75 -13.58 -27.77
CA LEU A 144 18.56 -12.95 -26.46
C LEU A 144 17.39 -13.58 -25.70
N GLN A 145 16.30 -13.92 -26.40
CA GLN A 145 15.17 -14.64 -25.78
C GLN A 145 15.59 -16.00 -25.24
N ALA A 146 16.40 -16.75 -25.99
CA ALA A 146 16.92 -18.04 -25.54
C ALA A 146 17.82 -17.89 -24.30
N LYS A 147 18.72 -16.88 -24.29
CA LYS A 147 19.57 -16.56 -23.13
C LYS A 147 18.76 -16.17 -21.89
N VAL A 148 17.69 -15.38 -22.05
CA VAL A 148 16.77 -15.03 -20.96
C VAL A 148 16.11 -16.29 -20.39
N ARG A 149 15.57 -17.17 -21.25
CA ARG A 149 14.93 -18.43 -20.81
C ARG A 149 15.91 -19.35 -20.10
N GLN A 150 17.15 -19.44 -20.58
CA GLN A 150 18.20 -20.22 -19.93
C GLN A 150 18.54 -19.66 -18.55
N ALA A 151 18.68 -18.33 -18.42
CA ALA A 151 18.92 -17.67 -17.15
C ALA A 151 17.77 -17.91 -16.15
N ASP A 152 16.52 -17.78 -16.61
CA ASP A 152 15.33 -18.04 -15.78
C ASP A 152 15.31 -19.49 -15.27
N LYS A 153 15.59 -20.46 -16.16
CA LYS A 153 15.72 -21.88 -15.80
C LYS A 153 16.78 -22.09 -14.71
N ILE A 154 17.99 -21.55 -14.90
CA ILE A 154 19.07 -21.65 -13.92
C ILE A 154 18.65 -21.09 -12.55
N ILE A 155 17.96 -19.96 -12.52
CA ILE A 155 17.48 -19.35 -11.28
C ILE A 155 16.41 -20.22 -10.62
N SER A 156 15.47 -20.75 -11.40
CA SER A 156 14.39 -21.63 -10.93
C SER A 156 14.89 -22.96 -10.36
N GLU A 157 16.01 -23.50 -10.85
CA GLU A 157 16.62 -24.75 -10.38
C GLU A 157 17.68 -24.52 -9.29
N SER A 158 17.97 -23.27 -8.94
CA SER A 158 19.04 -22.93 -8.00
C SER A 158 18.61 -22.94 -6.53
N ILE A 159 19.61 -22.74 -5.65
CA ILE A 159 19.42 -22.51 -4.20
C ILE A 159 18.49 -21.33 -3.90
N LEU A 160 18.29 -20.39 -4.84
CA LEU A 160 17.31 -19.31 -4.65
C LEU A 160 15.88 -19.83 -4.66
N SER A 161 15.59 -20.90 -5.39
CA SER A 161 14.23 -21.44 -5.48
C SER A 161 14.06 -22.67 -4.58
N LEU A 162 15.13 -23.45 -4.43
CA LEU A 162 15.17 -24.66 -3.59
C LEU A 162 16.06 -24.43 -2.37
N PRO A 163 15.57 -24.59 -1.13
CA PRO A 163 16.37 -24.33 0.05
C PRO A 163 17.46 -25.40 0.24
N THR A 164 18.66 -24.99 0.69
CA THR A 164 19.74 -25.95 1.02
C THR A 164 19.36 -26.77 2.25
N TYR A 165 18.67 -26.12 3.20
CA TYR A 165 18.17 -26.73 4.43
C TYR A 165 16.64 -26.60 4.48
N PRO A 166 15.88 -27.64 4.85
CA PRO A 166 14.42 -27.64 4.76
C PRO A 166 13.78 -26.67 5.76
N THR A 167 13.57 -25.42 5.35
CA THR A 167 13.02 -24.35 6.22
C THR A 167 11.61 -24.66 6.70
N ALA A 168 10.78 -25.32 5.88
CA ALA A 168 9.45 -25.78 6.26
C ALA A 168 9.50 -26.75 7.45
N SER A 169 10.32 -27.81 7.37
CA SER A 169 10.47 -28.78 8.45
C SER A 169 11.08 -28.15 9.72
N MET A 170 12.01 -27.21 9.57
CA MET A 170 12.55 -26.45 10.71
C MET A 170 11.46 -25.60 11.39
N LYS A 171 10.57 -24.97 10.62
CA LYS A 171 9.44 -24.20 11.16
C LYS A 171 8.44 -25.08 11.89
N GLU A 172 8.09 -26.22 11.30
CA GLU A 172 7.22 -27.22 11.94
C GLU A 172 7.80 -27.69 13.26
N HIS A 173 9.10 -27.95 13.32
CA HIS A 173 9.75 -28.35 14.57
C HIS A 173 9.71 -27.25 15.64
N VAL A 174 9.98 -25.98 15.28
CA VAL A 174 9.88 -24.86 16.22
C VAL A 174 8.44 -24.66 16.70
N ALA A 175 7.45 -24.76 15.80
CA ALA A 175 6.03 -24.66 16.14
C ALA A 175 5.56 -25.82 17.02
N ALA A 176 6.02 -27.05 16.76
CA ALA A 176 5.73 -28.20 17.61
C ALA A 176 6.35 -28.04 19.00
N THR A 177 7.58 -27.52 19.09
CA THR A 177 8.22 -27.22 20.39
C THR A 177 7.43 -26.15 21.13
N TYR A 178 6.96 -25.11 20.43
CA TYR A 178 6.10 -24.08 21.00
C TYR A 178 4.77 -24.63 21.52
N SER A 179 4.15 -25.55 20.78
CA SER A 179 2.94 -26.28 21.18
C SER A 179 3.16 -27.06 22.49
N VAL A 180 4.28 -27.79 22.62
CA VAL A 180 4.61 -28.53 23.85
C VAL A 180 4.84 -27.61 25.05
N VAL A 181 5.46 -26.45 24.81
CA VAL A 181 5.76 -25.45 25.85
C VAL A 181 4.50 -24.73 26.33
N THR A 182 3.57 -24.41 25.42
CA THR A 182 2.38 -23.60 25.70
C THR A 182 1.11 -24.42 25.97
N GLY A 183 1.10 -25.72 25.64
CA GLY A 183 -0.07 -26.58 25.71
C GLY A 183 -1.13 -26.30 24.63
N LYS A 184 -0.80 -25.50 23.61
CA LYS A 184 -1.68 -25.17 22.49
C LYS A 184 -1.61 -26.21 21.39
N THR A 185 -2.62 -26.28 20.53
CA THR A 185 -2.57 -27.08 19.31
C THR A 185 -1.49 -26.56 18.35
N LEU A 186 -1.08 -27.38 17.38
CA LEU A 186 -0.09 -26.97 16.39
C LEU A 186 -0.60 -25.79 15.53
N GLU A 187 -1.89 -25.79 15.18
CA GLU A 187 -2.53 -24.70 14.42
C GLU A 187 -2.55 -23.38 15.20
N GLU A 188 -2.94 -23.41 16.48
CA GLU A 188 -2.89 -22.24 17.36
C GLU A 188 -1.46 -21.75 17.58
N SER A 189 -0.49 -22.67 17.64
CA SER A 189 0.93 -22.33 17.79
C SER A 189 1.47 -21.60 16.55
N PHE A 190 1.08 -22.04 15.36
CA PHE A 190 1.39 -21.31 14.13
C PHE A 190 0.74 -19.93 14.13
N ALA A 191 -0.54 -19.82 14.47
CA ALA A 191 -1.25 -18.55 14.54
C ALA A 191 -0.60 -17.57 15.55
N ASP A 192 -0.20 -18.05 16.72
CA ASP A 192 0.50 -17.26 17.73
C ASP A 192 1.87 -16.77 17.24
N LEU A 193 2.65 -17.68 16.67
CA LEU A 193 4.00 -17.37 16.17
C LEU A 193 3.95 -16.41 14.97
N ASP A 194 2.99 -16.59 14.06
CA ASP A 194 2.73 -15.67 12.97
C ASP A 194 2.23 -14.31 13.49
N CYS A 195 1.35 -14.29 14.49
CA CYS A 195 0.93 -13.04 15.13
C CYS A 195 2.11 -12.33 15.82
N ALA A 196 3.01 -13.07 16.47
CA ALA A 196 4.22 -12.53 17.06
C ALA A 196 5.20 -11.96 16.01
N ILE A 197 5.27 -12.59 14.83
CA ILE A 197 5.98 -12.05 13.66
C ILE A 197 5.30 -10.77 13.18
N GLU A 198 3.99 -10.74 13.00
CA GLU A 198 3.25 -9.57 12.51
C GLU A 198 3.35 -8.37 13.46
N ARG A 199 3.45 -8.62 14.77
CA ARG A 199 3.74 -7.60 15.80
C ARG A 199 5.16 -7.05 15.70
N ASN A 200 6.09 -7.80 15.11
CA ASN A 200 7.44 -7.32 14.89
C ASN A 200 7.45 -6.33 13.70
N PRO A 201 7.88 -5.07 13.91
CA PRO A 201 7.81 -4.02 12.89
C PRO A 201 8.58 -4.29 11.58
N LEU A 202 9.46 -5.30 11.60
CA LEU A 202 10.23 -5.77 10.45
C LEU A 202 9.40 -6.63 9.48
N PHE A 203 8.36 -7.32 9.97
CA PHE A 203 7.51 -8.20 9.16
C PHE A 203 6.14 -7.62 8.87
N THR A 204 5.68 -6.67 9.70
CA THR A 204 4.36 -6.08 9.51
C THR A 204 4.21 -5.57 8.09
N THR A 205 3.15 -6.01 7.42
CA THR A 205 2.87 -5.64 6.04
C THR A 205 2.41 -4.19 6.03
N ARG A 206 3.35 -3.28 5.74
CA ARG A 206 3.14 -1.82 5.85
C ARG A 206 2.19 -1.27 4.82
N ILE A 207 2.18 -1.85 3.62
CA ILE A 207 1.16 -1.63 2.60
C ILE A 207 0.42 -2.95 2.49
N LEU A 208 -0.85 -3.00 2.89
CA LEU A 208 -1.62 -4.23 2.78
C LEU A 208 -1.65 -4.68 1.30
N PRO A 209 -1.51 -5.99 1.04
CA PRO A 209 -1.61 -6.49 -0.32
C PRO A 209 -3.08 -6.41 -0.78
N PHE A 210 -3.31 -6.23 -2.07
CA PHE A 210 -4.66 -5.99 -2.62
C PHE A 210 -5.65 -7.11 -2.35
N ASP A 211 -5.17 -8.34 -2.20
CA ASP A 211 -5.96 -9.52 -1.85
C ASP A 211 -6.46 -9.51 -0.40
N ARG A 212 -5.92 -8.62 0.44
CA ARG A 212 -6.41 -8.35 1.79
C ARG A 212 -7.19 -7.02 1.89
N ALA A 213 -7.46 -6.35 0.78
CA ALA A 213 -8.38 -5.21 0.76
C ALA A 213 -9.82 -5.72 0.98
N HIS A 214 -10.65 -4.96 1.69
CA HIS A 214 -12.05 -5.27 1.90
C HIS A 214 -12.79 -5.40 0.58
N TYR A 215 -12.60 -4.44 -0.32
CA TYR A 215 -13.17 -4.43 -1.66
C TYR A 215 -12.37 -5.29 -2.65
N TYR A 216 -11.80 -6.41 -2.19
CA TYR A 216 -11.12 -7.33 -3.08
C TYR A 216 -12.07 -7.89 -4.13
N ARG A 217 -11.74 -7.67 -5.40
CA ARG A 217 -12.48 -8.20 -6.54
C ARG A 217 -11.69 -9.32 -7.20
N GLU A 218 -12.22 -10.54 -7.18
CA GLU A 218 -11.77 -11.57 -8.11
C GLU A 218 -12.14 -11.14 -9.53
N ARG A 219 -11.12 -11.03 -10.39
CA ARG A 219 -11.15 -10.75 -11.84
C ARG A 219 -12.49 -10.19 -12.33
N SER A 220 -12.55 -8.89 -12.61
CA SER A 220 -13.60 -8.39 -13.50
C SER A 220 -13.53 -9.24 -14.78
N LYS A 221 -14.59 -10.01 -15.09
CA LYS A 221 -14.76 -10.52 -16.44
C LYS A 221 -14.86 -9.24 -17.26
N HIS A 222 -13.77 -8.83 -17.88
CA HIS A 222 -13.79 -7.80 -18.91
C HIS A 222 -14.81 -8.28 -19.95
N GLN A 223 -16.06 -7.91 -19.78
CA GLN A 223 -16.94 -7.71 -20.90
C GLN A 223 -16.38 -6.44 -21.52
N GLN A 224 -15.37 -6.60 -22.38
CA GLN A 224 -15.24 -5.64 -23.46
C GLN A 224 -16.65 -5.59 -24.05
N ILE A 225 -17.33 -4.47 -23.87
CA ILE A 225 -18.57 -4.23 -24.58
C ILE A 225 -18.19 -4.45 -26.04
N GLN A 226 -18.90 -5.36 -26.72
CA GLN A 226 -18.68 -5.62 -28.14
C GLN A 226 -19.07 -4.33 -28.88
N GLY A 227 -18.10 -3.43 -29.08
CA GLY A 227 -18.30 -2.10 -29.67
C GLY A 227 -17.38 -1.01 -29.09
N THR A 228 -16.46 -0.53 -29.94
CA THR A 228 -15.71 0.76 -30.01
C THR A 228 -15.10 1.49 -28.81
N PHE A 229 -15.49 1.30 -27.54
CA PHE A 229 -14.99 2.12 -26.41
C PHE A 229 -14.21 1.27 -25.40
N ALA A 230 -12.88 1.44 -25.32
CA ALA A 230 -12.07 0.80 -24.27
C ALA A 230 -11.91 1.74 -23.06
N ALA A 231 -11.89 1.18 -21.85
CA ALA A 231 -11.47 1.92 -20.66
C ALA A 231 -9.96 2.17 -20.72
N LYS A 232 -9.56 3.45 -20.69
CA LYS A 232 -8.18 3.90 -20.75
C LYS A 232 -7.84 4.77 -19.56
N VAL A 233 -6.76 4.44 -18.85
CA VAL A 233 -6.29 5.12 -17.65
C VAL A 233 -5.01 5.90 -17.97
N VAL A 234 -5.08 7.22 -17.83
CA VAL A 234 -3.92 8.11 -17.88
C VAL A 234 -3.51 8.40 -16.43
N ALA A 235 -2.27 8.06 -16.08
CA ALA A 235 -1.76 8.22 -14.73
C ALA A 235 -0.93 9.51 -14.63
N GLY A 236 -1.24 10.39 -13.67
CA GLY A 236 -0.39 11.54 -13.36
C GLY A 236 0.80 11.21 -12.46
N THR A 237 1.62 12.23 -12.15
CA THR A 237 2.87 12.08 -11.40
C THR A 237 2.73 12.10 -9.89
N SER A 238 1.60 12.57 -9.34
CA SER A 238 1.42 12.70 -7.88
C SER A 238 1.49 11.34 -7.18
N ASN A 239 0.79 10.35 -7.74
CA ASN A 239 0.74 9.00 -7.20
C ASN A 239 0.71 7.97 -8.35
N PRO A 240 1.87 7.64 -8.94
CA PRO A 240 1.93 6.65 -10.01
C PRO A 240 1.65 5.23 -9.52
N THR A 241 1.72 4.99 -8.21
CA THR A 241 1.55 3.69 -7.56
C THR A 241 0.09 3.28 -7.56
N ILE A 242 -0.82 4.14 -7.08
CA ILE A 242 -2.27 3.86 -7.09
C ILE A 242 -2.79 3.61 -8.52
N SER A 243 -2.35 4.40 -9.50
CA SER A 243 -2.75 4.25 -10.90
C SER A 243 -2.35 2.89 -11.49
N LYS A 244 -1.14 2.41 -11.17
CA LYS A 244 -0.69 1.06 -11.58
C LYS A 244 -1.55 -0.02 -10.92
N HIS A 245 -1.88 0.16 -9.64
CA HIS A 245 -2.70 -0.80 -8.89
C HIS A 245 -4.12 -0.87 -9.47
N ILE A 246 -4.74 0.27 -9.76
CA ILE A 246 -6.04 0.34 -10.44
C ILE A 246 -5.99 -0.44 -11.76
N CYS A 247 -5.00 -0.17 -12.61
CA CYS A 247 -4.82 -0.88 -13.89
C CYS A 247 -4.59 -2.39 -13.71
N SER A 248 -3.89 -2.79 -12.64
CA SER A 248 -3.65 -4.20 -12.30
C SER A 248 -4.94 -4.91 -11.89
N VAL A 249 -5.79 -4.24 -11.12
CA VAL A 249 -7.09 -4.77 -10.67
C VAL A 249 -8.06 -4.89 -11.83
N MET A 250 -8.16 -3.86 -12.67
CA MET A 250 -9.00 -3.88 -13.88
C MET A 250 -8.58 -5.00 -14.83
N ARG A 251 -7.27 -5.30 -14.95
CA ARG A 251 -6.67 -6.32 -15.83
C ARG A 251 -6.80 -6.00 -17.32
N SER A 252 -5.67 -5.57 -17.88
CA SER A 252 -5.28 -5.49 -19.30
C SER A 252 -5.46 -4.13 -19.98
N GLY A 253 -4.39 -3.67 -20.64
CA GLY A 253 -4.39 -2.63 -21.70
C GLY A 253 -4.79 -1.20 -21.32
N ALA A 254 -5.47 -0.99 -20.20
CA ALA A 254 -6.06 0.30 -19.86
C ALA A 254 -5.00 1.38 -19.65
N LYS A 255 -3.82 1.04 -19.12
CA LYS A 255 -2.80 2.05 -18.87
C LYS A 255 -2.28 2.63 -20.19
N VAL A 256 -2.56 3.90 -20.39
CA VAL A 256 -2.05 4.69 -21.50
C VAL A 256 -0.59 5.08 -21.25
N HIS A 257 0.27 4.87 -22.23
CA HIS A 257 1.61 5.43 -22.22
C HIS A 257 1.54 6.96 -22.39
N ALA A 258 1.72 7.68 -21.30
CA ALA A 258 1.86 9.12 -21.28
C ALA A 258 3.23 9.53 -20.72
N ASP A 259 3.91 10.44 -21.42
CA ASP A 259 5.10 11.11 -20.92
C ASP A 259 4.65 12.35 -20.16
N LEU A 260 4.76 12.30 -18.83
CA LEU A 260 4.52 13.45 -17.96
C LEU A 260 5.86 13.88 -17.38
N GLY A 261 6.17 15.16 -17.53
CA GLY A 261 7.45 15.72 -17.14
C GLY A 261 7.38 17.21 -16.92
N ARG A 262 8.56 17.82 -16.79
CA ARG A 262 8.70 19.26 -16.68
C ARG A 262 9.79 19.75 -17.62
N PHE A 263 9.56 20.93 -18.19
CA PHE A 263 10.59 21.67 -18.88
C PHE A 263 11.58 22.29 -17.89
N ALA A 264 12.73 22.74 -18.36
CA ALA A 264 13.80 23.29 -17.51
C ALA A 264 13.36 24.57 -16.75
N ASN A 265 12.38 25.30 -17.29
CA ASN A 265 11.76 26.47 -16.66
C ASN A 265 10.69 26.11 -15.61
N GLY A 266 10.39 24.82 -15.40
CA GLY A 266 9.43 24.33 -14.41
C GLY A 266 8.00 24.10 -14.93
N GLU A 267 7.71 24.46 -16.20
CA GLU A 267 6.42 24.23 -16.83
C GLU A 267 6.11 22.73 -16.94
N VAL A 268 4.85 22.37 -16.69
CA VAL A 268 4.36 20.99 -16.81
C VAL A 268 4.24 20.63 -18.29
N SER A 269 4.76 19.45 -18.66
CA SER A 269 4.69 18.91 -20.01
C SER A 269 3.96 17.58 -19.99
N ILE A 270 2.94 17.44 -20.83
CA ILE A 270 2.16 16.21 -20.96
C ILE A 270 2.08 15.81 -22.42
N ARG A 271 2.43 14.56 -22.70
CA ARG A 271 2.25 13.96 -24.01
C ARG A 271 1.63 12.58 -23.87
N VAL A 272 0.43 12.42 -24.40
CA VAL A 272 -0.23 11.13 -24.51
C VAL A 272 0.24 10.46 -25.80
N ASN A 273 0.96 9.34 -25.69
CA ASN A 273 1.62 8.69 -26.84
C ASN A 273 0.77 7.59 -27.50
N GLU A 274 -0.44 7.36 -27.02
CA GLU A 274 -1.37 6.39 -27.58
C GLU A 274 -2.68 7.08 -27.98
N ALA A 275 -3.32 6.60 -29.04
CA ALA A 275 -4.62 7.11 -29.44
C ALA A 275 -5.66 6.80 -28.35
N VAL A 276 -6.42 7.81 -27.93
CA VAL A 276 -7.54 7.69 -26.97
C VAL A 276 -8.88 8.10 -27.60
N ARG A 277 -8.91 8.19 -28.94
CA ARG A 277 -10.08 8.63 -29.70
C ARG A 277 -11.21 7.63 -29.55
N ALA A 278 -12.39 8.16 -29.24
CA ALA A 278 -13.59 7.36 -29.00
C ALA A 278 -13.41 6.30 -27.90
N ASP A 279 -12.50 6.52 -26.95
CA ASP A 279 -12.35 5.68 -25.76
C ASP A 279 -12.93 6.38 -24.52
N ASP A 280 -13.14 5.60 -23.45
CA ASP A 280 -13.54 6.10 -22.14
C ASP A 280 -12.29 6.33 -21.29
N VAL A 281 -11.92 7.59 -21.09
CA VAL A 281 -10.64 7.99 -20.52
C VAL A 281 -10.81 8.39 -19.06
N TYR A 282 -9.99 7.79 -18.20
CA TYR A 282 -9.90 8.02 -16.77
C TYR A 282 -8.54 8.65 -16.46
N VAL A 283 -8.52 9.92 -16.05
CA VAL A 283 -7.28 10.58 -15.63
C VAL A 283 -7.14 10.46 -14.12
N VAL A 284 -6.16 9.66 -13.66
CA VAL A 284 -5.92 9.41 -12.24
C VAL A 284 -4.83 10.34 -11.72
N GLN A 285 -5.19 11.29 -10.86
CA GLN A 285 -4.25 12.23 -10.25
C GLN A 285 -4.77 12.73 -8.91
N SER A 286 -4.02 12.49 -7.84
CA SER A 286 -4.28 13.11 -6.54
C SER A 286 -3.74 14.54 -6.54
N MET A 287 -4.46 15.49 -5.92
CA MET A 287 -4.01 16.87 -5.75
C MET A 287 -3.12 17.03 -4.53
N ALA A 288 -2.06 16.22 -4.47
CA ALA A 288 -1.13 16.16 -3.35
C ALA A 288 0.31 15.93 -3.84
N GLY A 289 1.26 15.92 -2.90
CA GLY A 289 2.67 15.66 -3.16
C GLY A 289 3.53 16.90 -2.95
N LYS A 290 4.77 16.85 -3.44
CA LYS A 290 5.77 17.91 -3.23
C LYS A 290 5.35 19.27 -3.80
N ASP A 291 4.55 19.26 -4.86
CA ASP A 291 4.06 20.46 -5.54
C ASP A 291 2.59 20.24 -5.94
N MET A 292 1.69 20.64 -5.03
CA MET A 292 0.24 20.51 -5.21
C MET A 292 -0.26 21.32 -6.41
N SER A 293 0.25 22.54 -6.59
CA SER A 293 -0.16 23.43 -7.69
C SER A 293 0.16 22.80 -9.04
N ALA A 294 1.35 22.23 -9.19
CA ALA A 294 1.67 21.51 -10.41
C ALA A 294 0.87 20.23 -10.60
N ALA A 295 0.51 19.51 -9.52
CA ALA A 295 -0.37 18.34 -9.65
C ALA A 295 -1.75 18.71 -10.20
N ILE A 296 -2.27 19.89 -9.84
CA ILE A 296 -3.53 20.45 -10.37
C ILE A 296 -3.37 20.86 -11.83
N ILE A 297 -2.32 21.61 -12.18
CA ILE A 297 -2.04 21.99 -13.58
C ILE A 297 -1.84 20.76 -14.45
N GLU A 298 -1.17 19.73 -13.92
CA GLU A 298 -0.98 18.47 -14.62
C GLU A 298 -2.31 17.76 -14.89
N LEU A 299 -3.22 17.72 -13.91
CA LEU A 299 -4.56 17.19 -14.13
C LEU A 299 -5.29 17.98 -15.23
N MET A 300 -5.29 19.32 -15.16
CA MET A 300 -5.97 20.16 -16.15
C MET A 300 -5.43 19.92 -17.57
N LEU A 301 -4.11 19.91 -17.74
CA LEU A 301 -3.47 19.66 -19.02
C LEU A 301 -3.72 18.23 -19.53
N ALA A 302 -3.78 17.23 -18.64
CA ALA A 302 -4.07 15.85 -19.03
C ALA A 302 -5.52 15.70 -19.50
N LEU A 303 -6.48 16.31 -18.80
CA LEU A 303 -7.88 16.36 -19.20
C LEU A 303 -8.02 17.04 -20.56
N GLN A 304 -7.47 18.25 -20.71
CA GLN A 304 -7.51 18.99 -21.97
C GLN A 304 -6.89 18.21 -23.13
N THR A 305 -5.77 17.51 -22.90
CA THR A 305 -5.11 16.68 -23.92
C THR A 305 -6.01 15.52 -24.36
N ALA A 306 -6.70 14.86 -23.43
CA ALA A 306 -7.64 13.79 -23.74
C ALA A 306 -8.87 14.31 -24.50
N THR A 307 -9.40 15.48 -24.13
CA THR A 307 -10.50 16.17 -24.83
C THR A 307 -10.11 16.49 -26.27
N LEU A 308 -8.93 17.09 -26.49
CA LEU A 308 -8.42 17.41 -27.83
C LEU A 308 -8.13 16.14 -28.67
N ALA A 309 -7.79 15.03 -28.03
CA ALA A 309 -7.64 13.72 -28.67
C ALA A 309 -8.98 13.04 -29.02
N SER A 310 -10.12 13.72 -28.79
CA SER A 310 -11.47 13.25 -29.12
C SER A 310 -11.86 11.95 -28.39
N CYS A 311 -11.53 11.86 -27.10
CA CYS A 311 -12.10 10.80 -26.25
C CYS A 311 -13.63 10.93 -26.16
N ALA A 312 -14.32 9.82 -25.92
CA ALA A 312 -15.79 9.77 -25.90
C ALA A 312 -16.37 10.24 -24.57
N ARG A 313 -15.76 9.77 -23.48
CA ARG A 313 -16.11 10.13 -22.11
C ARG A 313 -14.82 10.36 -21.35
N LEU A 314 -14.81 11.42 -20.54
CA LEU A 314 -13.64 11.83 -19.77
C LEU A 314 -14.01 11.92 -18.30
N THR A 315 -13.39 11.07 -17.49
CA THR A 315 -13.60 11.01 -16.05
C THR A 315 -12.32 11.39 -15.31
N ALA A 316 -12.39 12.36 -14.40
CA ALA A 316 -11.28 12.69 -13.51
C ALA A 316 -11.37 11.82 -12.26
N VAL A 317 -10.36 10.98 -12.02
CA VAL A 317 -10.23 10.18 -10.80
C VAL A 317 -9.25 10.89 -9.89
N ILE A 318 -9.77 11.52 -8.84
CA ILE A 318 -9.02 12.41 -7.94
C ILE A 318 -9.09 11.81 -6.53
N PRO A 319 -8.18 10.86 -6.17
CA PRO A 319 -8.23 10.20 -4.88
C PRO A 319 -8.07 11.14 -3.69
N TYR A 320 -7.44 12.30 -3.86
CA TYR A 320 -7.45 13.36 -2.86
C TYR A 320 -7.71 14.70 -3.56
N MET A 321 -8.80 15.35 -3.16
CA MET A 321 -9.24 16.65 -3.68
C MET A 321 -8.79 17.78 -2.73
N ALA A 322 -7.85 18.60 -3.21
CA ALA A 322 -7.40 19.79 -2.50
C ALA A 322 -8.48 20.90 -2.52
N TYR A 323 -8.27 21.94 -1.70
CA TYR A 323 -9.17 23.11 -1.62
C TYR A 323 -10.62 22.82 -1.17
N SER A 324 -10.92 21.59 -0.75
CA SER A 324 -12.24 21.14 -0.31
C SER A 324 -12.72 21.71 1.03
N LYS A 325 -11.85 22.43 1.77
CA LYS A 325 -12.20 23.03 3.07
C LYS A 325 -13.02 24.32 2.96
N ARG A 326 -12.91 25.05 1.85
CA ARG A 326 -13.53 26.36 1.67
C ARG A 326 -14.37 26.37 0.40
N THR A 327 -15.65 26.71 0.53
CA THR A 327 -16.66 26.64 -0.54
C THR A 327 -16.27 27.42 -1.80
N ASN A 328 -15.71 28.62 -1.66
CA ASN A 328 -15.30 29.44 -2.80
C ASN A 328 -14.09 28.86 -3.55
N GLU A 329 -13.15 28.24 -2.85
CA GLU A 329 -11.95 27.65 -3.46
C GLU A 329 -12.29 26.37 -4.23
N ILE A 330 -13.13 25.51 -3.64
CA ILE A 330 -13.59 24.29 -4.31
C ILE A 330 -14.52 24.57 -5.49
N ALA A 331 -15.36 25.60 -5.42
CA ALA A 331 -16.22 26.01 -6.54
C ALA A 331 -15.39 26.45 -7.75
N ALA A 332 -14.33 27.25 -7.53
CA ALA A 332 -13.42 27.64 -8.62
C ALA A 332 -12.69 26.42 -9.22
N LEU A 333 -12.27 25.48 -8.36
CA LEU A 333 -11.60 24.26 -8.81
C LEU A 333 -12.55 23.33 -9.59
N ALA A 334 -13.80 23.21 -9.16
CA ALA A 334 -14.83 22.45 -9.84
C ALA A 334 -15.10 23.02 -11.25
N GLU A 335 -15.27 24.34 -11.35
CA GLU A 335 -15.43 25.03 -12.64
C GLU A 335 -14.22 24.79 -13.54
N MET A 336 -12.99 24.89 -13.02
CA MET A 336 -11.79 24.59 -13.79
C MET A 336 -11.78 23.16 -14.36
N ILE A 337 -12.13 22.15 -13.55
CA ILE A 337 -12.20 20.74 -13.99
C ILE A 337 -13.25 20.57 -15.10
N GLU A 338 -14.43 21.17 -14.93
CA GLU A 338 -15.53 21.12 -15.89
C GLU A 338 -15.16 21.76 -17.23
N GLN A 339 -14.52 22.93 -17.19
CA GLN A 339 -14.09 23.66 -18.40
C GLN A 339 -13.02 22.91 -19.22
N MET A 340 -12.29 21.95 -18.63
CA MET A 340 -11.36 21.08 -19.39
C MET A 340 -12.09 19.97 -20.18
N GLY A 341 -13.42 19.92 -20.15
CA GLY A 341 -14.24 18.91 -20.82
C GLY A 341 -14.44 17.63 -20.01
N CYS A 342 -14.29 17.71 -18.68
CA CYS A 342 -14.55 16.57 -17.80
C CYS A 342 -16.07 16.30 -17.70
N HIS A 343 -16.46 15.03 -17.81
CA HIS A 343 -17.86 14.61 -17.79
C HIS A 343 -18.29 14.05 -16.44
N ARG A 344 -17.34 13.62 -15.60
CA ARG A 344 -17.58 12.99 -14.30
C ARG A 344 -16.34 13.07 -13.42
N VAL A 345 -16.53 13.17 -12.10
CA VAL A 345 -15.44 13.08 -11.12
C VAL A 345 -15.66 11.86 -10.24
N ILE A 346 -14.59 11.08 -10.02
CA ILE A 346 -14.55 10.04 -8.98
C ILE A 346 -13.53 10.50 -7.94
N THR A 347 -13.94 10.54 -6.67
CA THR A 347 -13.07 10.97 -5.58
C THR A 347 -13.26 10.08 -4.36
N LEU A 348 -12.42 10.26 -3.35
CA LEU A 348 -12.43 9.44 -2.14
C LEU A 348 -12.56 10.35 -0.92
N ASP A 349 -13.48 10.00 -0.03
CA ASP A 349 -13.82 10.67 1.23
C ASP A 349 -13.62 12.20 1.15
N LEU A 350 -14.54 12.92 0.52
CA LEU A 350 -14.52 14.38 0.54
C LEU A 350 -14.55 14.95 1.98
N PHE A 351 -13.90 16.09 2.18
CA PHE A 351 -13.86 16.76 3.49
C PHE A 351 -15.26 17.01 4.06
N ALA A 352 -16.18 17.41 3.18
CA ALA A 352 -17.58 17.66 3.46
C ALA A 352 -18.43 17.19 2.25
N GLU A 353 -19.58 16.55 2.50
CA GLU A 353 -20.47 16.03 1.45
C GLU A 353 -21.01 17.15 0.54
N GLN A 354 -21.12 18.37 1.06
CA GLN A 354 -21.58 19.55 0.31
C GLN A 354 -20.65 19.91 -0.87
N VAL A 355 -19.42 19.41 -0.88
CA VAL A 355 -18.48 19.59 -2.00
C VAL A 355 -19.03 18.98 -3.29
N GLU A 356 -19.80 17.90 -3.22
CA GLU A 356 -20.41 17.27 -4.40
C GLU A 356 -21.33 18.25 -5.14
N GLY A 357 -22.10 19.07 -4.41
CA GLY A 357 -23.00 20.07 -4.98
C GLY A 357 -22.30 21.28 -5.61
N MET A 358 -20.96 21.35 -5.56
CA MET A 358 -20.17 22.39 -6.23
C MET A 358 -19.90 22.05 -7.70
N PHE A 359 -20.13 20.80 -8.10
CA PHE A 359 -19.96 20.34 -9.47
C PHE A 359 -21.31 20.31 -10.20
N SER A 360 -21.32 20.78 -11.44
CA SER A 360 -22.42 20.63 -12.39
C SER A 360 -22.46 19.24 -13.03
N ILE A 361 -21.34 18.52 -12.97
CA ILE A 361 -21.17 17.14 -13.46
C ILE A 361 -21.32 16.12 -12.33
N PRO A 362 -21.68 14.84 -12.61
CA PRO A 362 -21.78 13.82 -11.58
C PRO A 362 -20.45 13.61 -10.83
N VAL A 363 -20.55 13.51 -9.50
CA VAL A 363 -19.42 13.22 -8.61
C VAL A 363 -19.71 11.93 -7.85
N ASP A 364 -18.87 10.93 -8.04
CA ASP A 364 -18.88 9.71 -7.25
C ASP A 364 -17.88 9.87 -6.09
N ASN A 365 -18.39 10.24 -4.90
CA ASN A 365 -17.60 10.33 -3.67
C ASN A 365 -17.61 8.99 -2.93
N VAL A 366 -16.50 8.30 -2.99
CA VAL A 366 -16.35 6.93 -2.51
C VAL A 366 -15.78 6.94 -1.09
N SER A 367 -16.24 6.06 -0.20
CA SER A 367 -15.71 6.01 1.17
C SER A 367 -14.78 4.82 1.40
N ALA A 368 -13.59 5.08 1.95
CA ALA A 368 -12.67 4.03 2.39
C ALA A 368 -12.99 3.49 3.79
N ARG A 369 -14.07 3.95 4.44
CA ARG A 369 -14.46 3.56 5.81
C ARG A 369 -14.41 2.05 6.05
N ASP A 370 -14.88 1.25 5.09
CA ASP A 370 -14.98 -0.20 5.26
C ASP A 370 -13.63 -0.91 5.17
N GLU A 371 -12.67 -0.37 4.40
CA GLU A 371 -11.28 -0.83 4.37
C GLU A 371 -10.64 -0.66 5.76
N PHE A 372 -10.77 0.55 6.33
CA PHE A 372 -10.25 0.85 7.65
C PHE A 372 -10.93 0.04 8.75
N ALA A 373 -12.26 -0.04 8.75
CA ALA A 373 -13.02 -0.75 9.75
C ALA A 373 -12.70 -2.25 9.73
N SER A 374 -12.58 -2.86 8.55
CA SER A 374 -12.23 -4.28 8.40
C SER A 374 -10.84 -4.59 8.93
N TYR A 375 -9.83 -3.80 8.53
CA TYR A 375 -8.45 -3.96 9.00
C TYR A 375 -8.36 -3.83 10.53
N LEU A 376 -8.98 -2.78 11.10
CA LEU A 376 -8.90 -2.54 12.54
C LEU A 376 -9.65 -3.59 13.34
N LEU A 377 -10.79 -4.08 12.84
CA LEU A 377 -11.55 -5.14 13.49
C LEU A 377 -10.77 -6.46 13.51
N GLU A 378 -10.16 -6.86 12.39
CA GLU A 378 -9.33 -8.06 12.32
C GLU A 378 -8.15 -7.96 13.29
N ARG A 379 -7.42 -6.83 13.24
CA ARG A 379 -6.29 -6.54 14.13
C ARG A 379 -6.72 -6.52 15.61
N PHE A 380 -7.87 -5.95 15.92
CA PHE A 380 -8.38 -5.87 17.30
C PHE A 380 -8.81 -7.26 17.81
N ARG A 381 -9.50 -8.06 16.99
CA ARG A 381 -9.88 -9.44 17.34
C ARG A 381 -8.67 -10.31 17.64
N ALA A 382 -7.56 -10.12 16.93
CA ALA A 382 -6.29 -10.83 17.19
C ALA A 382 -5.68 -10.54 18.58
N THR A 383 -6.16 -9.51 19.30
CA THR A 383 -5.75 -9.26 20.69
C THR A 383 -6.51 -10.10 21.72
N GLY A 384 -7.65 -10.70 21.33
CA GLY A 384 -8.54 -11.42 22.24
C GLY A 384 -9.36 -10.52 23.18
N ASN A 385 -9.24 -9.19 23.05
CA ASN A 385 -10.01 -8.27 23.88
C ASN A 385 -11.48 -8.17 23.42
N PRO A 386 -12.40 -7.95 24.36
CA PRO A 386 -13.81 -7.70 24.02
C PRO A 386 -13.99 -6.33 23.34
N MET A 387 -15.02 -6.23 22.49
CA MET A 387 -15.27 -5.03 21.66
C MET A 387 -15.63 -3.77 22.46
N ASP A 388 -16.08 -3.92 23.71
CA ASP A 388 -16.35 -2.81 24.65
C ASP A 388 -15.08 -2.09 25.14
N LYS A 389 -13.92 -2.69 24.90
CA LYS A 389 -12.60 -2.07 25.09
C LYS A 389 -12.17 -1.17 23.95
N LEU A 390 -12.99 -1.04 22.90
CA LEU A 390 -12.71 -0.17 21.76
C LEU A 390 -13.51 1.13 21.85
N VAL A 391 -12.83 2.25 21.61
CA VAL A 391 -13.45 3.59 21.55
C VAL A 391 -13.01 4.30 20.29
N VAL A 392 -13.98 4.80 19.53
CA VAL A 392 -13.72 5.70 18.40
C VAL A 392 -13.74 7.14 18.90
N VAL A 393 -12.71 7.91 18.59
CA VAL A 393 -12.51 9.27 19.06
C VAL A 393 -12.59 10.23 17.88
N SER A 394 -13.45 11.23 17.98
CA SER A 394 -13.45 12.37 17.09
C SER A 394 -12.38 13.38 17.53
N PRO A 395 -11.49 13.87 16.64
CA PRO A 395 -10.45 14.83 17.01
C PRO A 395 -10.99 16.25 17.28
N ASN A 396 -12.23 16.53 16.88
CA ASN A 396 -12.93 17.80 17.10
C ASN A 396 -14.45 17.56 17.21
N ALA A 397 -15.23 18.58 17.55
CA ALA A 397 -16.68 18.46 17.69
C ALA A 397 -17.40 18.23 16.34
N ASP A 398 -16.85 18.75 15.24
CA ASP A 398 -17.48 18.70 13.92
C ASP A 398 -17.47 17.27 13.32
N ASN A 399 -16.47 16.46 13.68
CA ASN A 399 -16.28 15.12 13.15
C ASN A 399 -16.98 14.01 13.96
N VAL A 400 -17.80 14.35 14.96
CA VAL A 400 -18.46 13.35 15.84
C VAL A 400 -19.38 12.41 15.05
N ALA A 401 -20.08 12.93 14.03
CA ALA A 401 -20.92 12.11 13.16
C ALA A 401 -20.09 11.04 12.41
N ARG A 402 -18.88 11.39 11.96
CA ARG A 402 -17.94 10.46 11.31
C ARG A 402 -17.45 9.39 12.28
N ALA A 403 -17.05 9.79 13.49
CA ALA A 403 -16.64 8.86 14.53
C ALA A 403 -17.75 7.86 14.90
N ARG A 404 -18.99 8.33 15.00
CA ARG A 404 -20.17 7.48 15.25
C ARG A 404 -20.43 6.53 14.10
N SER A 405 -20.47 7.03 12.87
CA SER A 405 -20.61 6.22 11.64
C SER A 405 -19.55 5.14 11.51
N PHE A 406 -18.31 5.43 11.92
CA PHE A 406 -17.21 4.46 11.96
C PHE A 406 -17.43 3.38 13.04
N ALA A 407 -17.84 3.78 14.25
CA ALA A 407 -18.18 2.85 15.33
C ALA A 407 -19.34 1.91 14.95
N ASP A 408 -20.38 2.44 14.31
CA ASP A 408 -21.52 1.67 13.83
C ASP A 408 -21.09 0.63 12.77
N ARG A 409 -20.17 1.00 11.86
CA ARG A 409 -19.62 0.05 10.88
C ARG A 409 -18.79 -1.04 11.56
N LEU A 410 -17.96 -0.70 12.55
CA LEU A 410 -17.21 -1.69 13.34
C LEU A 410 -18.14 -2.69 14.03
N MET A 411 -19.26 -2.22 14.59
CA MET A 411 -20.28 -3.09 15.20
C MET A 411 -20.95 -4.00 14.16
N LYS A 412 -21.33 -3.45 13.00
CA LYS A 412 -21.94 -4.21 11.89
C LYS A 412 -21.03 -5.32 11.38
N LEU A 413 -19.78 -5.02 11.06
CA LEU A 413 -18.76 -6.01 10.68
C LEU A 413 -18.43 -6.97 11.83
N GLY A 414 -18.55 -6.46 13.06
CA GLY A 414 -18.45 -7.19 14.31
C GLY A 414 -19.53 -8.26 14.52
N LYS A 415 -20.65 -8.20 13.76
CA LYS A 415 -21.90 -8.94 14.00
C LYS A 415 -22.47 -8.67 15.40
N LEU A 416 -22.30 -7.45 15.90
CA LEU A 416 -22.87 -6.99 17.17
C LEU A 416 -24.23 -6.35 16.93
N ASP A 417 -25.07 -6.35 17.95
CA ASP A 417 -26.29 -5.54 17.94
C ASP A 417 -25.91 -4.06 17.84
N THR A 418 -26.62 -3.32 16.99
CA THR A 418 -26.40 -1.89 16.75
C THR A 418 -27.27 -1.01 17.64
N GLN A 419 -28.28 -1.59 18.32
CA GLN A 419 -29.11 -0.85 19.28
C GLN A 419 -28.40 -0.64 20.62
N THR A 420 -27.45 -1.51 20.95
CA THR A 420 -26.59 -1.41 22.12
C THR A 420 -25.19 -0.94 21.70
N GLN A 421 -24.76 0.21 22.23
CA GLN A 421 -23.47 0.79 21.84
C GLN A 421 -22.31 0.08 22.55
N PHE A 422 -21.83 -1.02 21.96
CA PHE A 422 -20.66 -1.76 22.44
C PHE A 422 -19.37 -0.97 22.19
N VAL A 423 -19.20 -0.40 20.98
CA VAL A 423 -18.03 0.42 20.66
C VAL A 423 -18.29 1.86 21.13
N GLY A 424 -17.48 2.32 22.08
CA GLY A 424 -17.62 3.67 22.63
C GLY A 424 -17.34 4.74 21.58
N VAL A 425 -17.99 5.91 21.72
CA VAL A 425 -17.65 7.11 20.94
C VAL A 425 -17.28 8.21 21.91
N ALA A 426 -16.14 8.86 21.66
CA ALA A 426 -15.66 10.01 22.42
C ALA A 426 -15.38 11.19 21.48
N SER A 427 -15.37 12.40 22.03
CA SER A 427 -15.03 13.61 21.28
C SER A 427 -13.98 14.42 22.01
N ALA A 428 -12.96 14.86 21.28
CA ALA A 428 -12.04 15.87 21.76
C ALA A 428 -12.60 17.27 21.50
N VAL A 429 -12.38 18.17 22.46
CA VAL A 429 -12.78 19.58 22.39
C VAL A 429 -11.56 20.43 22.70
N LYS A 430 -11.18 21.32 21.79
CA LYS A 430 -10.08 22.25 22.00
C LYS A 430 -10.51 23.29 23.05
N ARG A 431 -9.68 23.51 24.07
CA ARG A 431 -9.93 24.57 25.06
C ARG A 431 -9.74 25.94 24.42
N VAL A 432 -10.64 26.87 24.75
CA VAL A 432 -10.53 28.25 24.29
C VAL A 432 -9.28 28.90 24.89
N GLY A 433 -8.39 29.43 24.06
CA GLY A 433 -7.19 30.13 24.49
C GLY A 433 -5.98 29.24 24.86
N SER A 434 -6.04 27.93 24.62
CA SER A 434 -4.86 27.05 24.73
C SER A 434 -4.83 25.99 23.64
N ASP A 435 -3.66 25.36 23.46
CA ASP A 435 -3.51 24.20 22.57
C ASP A 435 -3.82 22.87 23.27
N CYS A 436 -4.44 22.92 24.45
CA CYS A 436 -4.87 21.73 25.17
C CYS A 436 -6.26 21.27 24.71
N PHE A 437 -6.47 19.96 24.74
CA PHE A 437 -7.75 19.32 24.46
C PHE A 437 -8.31 18.68 25.73
N ASP A 438 -9.63 18.73 25.89
CA ASP A 438 -10.38 17.84 26.77
C ASP A 438 -11.05 16.75 25.93
N VAL A 439 -11.29 15.59 26.54
CA VAL A 439 -11.99 14.47 25.89
C VAL A 439 -13.26 14.16 26.68
N ALA A 440 -14.40 14.18 26.00
CA ALA A 440 -15.68 13.75 26.51
C ALA A 440 -15.93 12.29 26.08
N GLY A 441 -15.87 11.36 27.03
CA GLY A 441 -16.09 9.93 26.82
C GLY A 441 -15.22 9.05 27.74
N ALA A 442 -15.64 7.80 27.97
CA ALA A 442 -14.89 6.85 28.77
C ALA A 442 -13.77 6.19 27.96
N VAL A 443 -12.51 6.49 28.30
CA VAL A 443 -11.31 6.04 27.55
C VAL A 443 -10.32 5.23 28.40
N GLU A 444 -10.49 5.22 29.73
CA GLU A 444 -9.58 4.55 30.66
C GLU A 444 -9.57 3.03 30.44
N GLY A 445 -8.37 2.46 30.27
CA GLY A 445 -8.19 1.03 30.04
C GLY A 445 -8.75 0.53 28.71
N ARG A 446 -8.93 1.43 27.73
CA ARG A 446 -9.50 1.14 26.40
C ARG A 446 -8.52 1.53 25.29
N GLU A 447 -8.67 0.84 24.15
CA GLU A 447 -7.99 1.21 22.91
C GLU A 447 -8.79 2.29 22.19
N CYS A 448 -8.13 3.40 21.88
CA CYS A 448 -8.72 4.56 21.25
C CYS A 448 -8.31 4.65 19.77
N ILE A 449 -9.29 4.79 18.89
CA ILE A 449 -9.10 5.02 17.46
C ILE A 449 -9.52 6.45 17.14
N ILE A 450 -8.57 7.34 16.89
CA ILE A 450 -8.86 8.69 16.40
C ILE A 450 -9.20 8.56 14.91
N VAL A 451 -10.37 9.01 14.49
CA VAL A 451 -10.80 8.95 13.08
C VAL A 451 -10.92 10.34 12.51
N ASP A 452 -10.17 10.63 11.46
CA ASP A 452 -10.28 11.85 10.69
C ASP A 452 -10.30 11.55 9.19
N ASN A 453 -10.61 12.56 8.38
CA ASN A 453 -10.53 12.47 6.93
C ASN A 453 -9.10 12.75 6.45
N VAL A 454 -8.52 13.88 6.88
CA VAL A 454 -7.19 14.34 6.45
C VAL A 454 -6.29 14.54 7.66
N VAL A 455 -5.06 14.00 7.62
CA VAL A 455 -3.98 14.39 8.53
C VAL A 455 -2.91 15.19 7.77
N ASP A 456 -2.73 16.44 8.19
CA ASP A 456 -1.77 17.37 7.59
C ASP A 456 -0.51 17.53 8.44
N GLU A 457 -0.40 18.55 9.29
CA GLU A 457 0.74 18.72 10.18
C GLU A 457 0.68 17.87 11.46
N ALA A 458 -0.34 17.01 11.60
CA ALA A 458 -0.60 16.15 12.75
C ALA A 458 -0.71 16.86 14.14
N VAL A 459 -0.73 18.19 14.22
CA VAL A 459 -0.71 18.95 15.49
C VAL A 459 -1.87 18.56 16.42
N SER A 460 -3.12 18.68 15.95
CA SER A 460 -4.29 18.43 16.80
C SER A 460 -4.37 16.95 17.20
N VAL A 461 -4.11 16.03 16.28
CA VAL A 461 -4.20 14.59 16.56
C VAL A 461 -3.14 14.12 17.56
N THR A 462 -1.93 14.69 17.54
CA THR A 462 -0.92 14.37 18.57
C THR A 462 -1.32 14.90 19.95
N SER A 463 -1.83 16.11 20.05
CA SER A 463 -2.29 16.66 21.34
C SER A 463 -3.50 15.88 21.90
N VAL A 464 -4.42 15.45 21.02
CA VAL A 464 -5.52 14.56 21.42
C VAL A 464 -4.98 13.21 21.88
N ALA A 465 -4.01 12.62 21.19
CA ALA A 465 -3.39 11.36 21.58
C ALA A 465 -2.71 11.44 22.95
N GLU A 466 -1.98 12.53 23.23
CA GLU A 466 -1.38 12.81 24.54
C GLU A 466 -2.44 12.88 25.64
N ARG A 467 -3.56 13.57 25.38
CA ARG A 467 -4.66 13.63 26.33
C ARG A 467 -5.28 12.26 26.59
N LEU A 468 -5.51 11.46 25.55
CA LEU A 468 -6.05 10.10 25.67
C LEU A 468 -5.13 9.21 26.52
N LYS A 469 -3.81 9.26 26.28
CA LYS A 469 -2.83 8.53 27.08
C LYS A 469 -2.82 8.98 28.54
N ALA A 470 -2.90 10.29 28.79
CA ALA A 470 -3.00 10.84 30.15
C ALA A 470 -4.29 10.41 30.88
N MET A 471 -5.37 10.10 30.15
CA MET A 471 -6.62 9.55 30.67
C MET A 471 -6.64 8.02 30.77
N GLY A 472 -5.50 7.35 30.54
CA GLY A 472 -5.35 5.91 30.73
C GLY A 472 -5.71 5.06 29.50
N ALA A 473 -5.75 5.63 28.29
CA ALA A 473 -5.90 4.83 27.06
C ALA A 473 -4.73 3.84 26.90
N THR A 474 -5.04 2.57 26.64
CA THR A 474 -4.02 1.51 26.53
C THR A 474 -3.23 1.65 25.23
N LYS A 475 -3.93 1.93 24.13
CA LYS A 475 -3.36 2.13 22.80
C LYS A 475 -4.12 3.24 22.07
N VAL A 476 -3.41 4.07 21.30
CA VAL A 476 -3.96 5.14 20.47
C VAL A 476 -3.58 4.89 19.02
N THR A 477 -4.59 4.66 18.18
CA THR A 477 -4.45 4.47 16.74
C THR A 477 -5.04 5.68 16.02
N LEU A 478 -4.28 6.30 15.12
CA LEU A 478 -4.78 7.34 14.23
C LEU A 478 -5.25 6.71 12.91
N VAL A 479 -6.43 7.07 12.45
CA VAL A 479 -6.98 6.67 11.16
C VAL A 479 -7.29 7.93 10.36
N ALA A 480 -6.74 8.02 9.15
CA ALA A 480 -7.05 9.11 8.24
C ALA A 480 -7.11 8.60 6.79
N THR A 481 -8.15 8.94 6.03
CA THR A 481 -8.19 8.57 4.62
C THR A 481 -7.01 9.19 3.88
N HIS A 482 -6.77 10.48 4.03
CA HIS A 482 -5.69 11.19 3.34
C HIS A 482 -4.61 11.64 4.32
N ALA A 483 -3.38 11.18 4.08
CA ALA A 483 -2.22 11.58 4.85
C ALA A 483 -1.33 12.51 4.01
N LEU A 484 -1.48 13.82 4.22
CA LEU A 484 -0.61 14.82 3.61
C LEU A 484 0.74 14.84 4.32
N LEU A 485 0.72 14.77 5.66
CA LEU A 485 1.92 14.75 6.50
C LEU A 485 2.93 15.84 6.10
N SER A 486 2.43 17.08 5.97
CA SER A 486 3.25 18.23 5.60
C SER A 486 3.98 18.82 6.80
N GLY A 487 4.96 19.69 6.52
CA GLY A 487 5.79 20.33 7.54
C GLY A 487 6.43 19.32 8.49
N ASP A 488 6.23 19.52 9.78
CA ASP A 488 6.75 18.64 10.83
C ASP A 488 5.83 17.45 11.16
N GLY A 489 4.74 17.24 10.41
CA GLY A 489 3.79 16.16 10.64
C GLY A 489 4.46 14.78 10.83
N PRO A 490 5.41 14.38 9.97
CA PRO A 490 6.17 13.14 10.14
C PRO A 490 6.93 13.11 11.48
N SER A 491 7.65 14.18 11.84
CA SER A 491 8.43 14.23 13.07
C SER A 491 7.55 14.18 14.32
N ARG A 492 6.35 14.79 14.28
CA ARG A 492 5.37 14.71 15.38
C ARG A 492 4.83 13.30 15.58
N LEU A 493 4.56 12.57 14.50
CA LEU A 493 4.13 11.17 14.60
C LEU A 493 5.27 10.24 15.03
N GLU A 494 6.51 10.58 14.70
CA GLU A 494 7.70 9.83 15.08
C GLU A 494 7.92 9.87 16.60
N SER A 495 8.02 11.07 17.17
CA SER A 495 8.25 11.27 18.61
C SER A 495 6.97 11.19 19.45
N GLY A 496 5.80 11.33 18.82
CA GLY A 496 4.51 11.36 19.50
C GLY A 496 4.05 10.02 20.05
N VAL A 497 3.06 10.11 20.95
CA VAL A 497 2.50 8.97 21.70
C VAL A 497 1.49 8.12 20.91
N VAL A 498 1.30 8.42 19.62
CA VAL A 498 0.47 7.62 18.71
C VAL A 498 1.19 6.30 18.44
N ASP A 499 0.52 5.19 18.73
CA ASP A 499 1.11 3.85 18.62
C ASP A 499 1.06 3.31 17.17
N GLU A 500 -0.01 3.64 16.44
CA GLU A 500 -0.25 3.17 15.07
C GLU A 500 -0.95 4.25 14.26
N VAL A 501 -0.58 4.40 12.99
CA VAL A 501 -1.16 5.38 12.05
C VAL A 501 -1.62 4.61 10.81
N VAL A 502 -2.92 4.52 10.58
CA VAL A 502 -3.52 3.78 9.47
C VAL A 502 -4.08 4.77 8.46
N VAL A 503 -3.55 4.75 7.25
CA VAL A 503 -3.87 5.69 6.18
C VAL A 503 -4.17 4.97 4.87
N SER A 504 -4.79 5.61 3.89
CA SER A 504 -4.95 5.00 2.56
C SER A 504 -3.77 5.32 1.63
N ASP A 505 -3.68 4.61 0.49
CA ASP A 505 -2.77 4.94 -0.60
C ASP A 505 -3.29 6.04 -1.53
N SER A 506 -4.31 6.82 -1.14
CA SER A 506 -4.80 8.01 -1.88
C SER A 506 -3.69 9.05 -2.10
N ILE A 507 -2.76 9.19 -1.15
CA ILE A 507 -1.55 10.02 -1.25
C ILE A 507 -0.33 9.12 -1.10
N ASN A 508 0.69 9.34 -1.92
CA ASN A 508 1.90 8.52 -1.89
C ASN A 508 2.68 8.70 -0.56
N GLN A 509 2.77 7.63 0.22
CA GLN A 509 3.47 7.59 1.52
C GLN A 509 4.92 7.11 1.44
N ASP A 510 5.47 6.90 0.24
CA ASP A 510 6.83 6.43 0.03
C ASP A 510 7.85 7.25 0.82
N ALA A 511 7.81 8.58 0.76
CA ALA A 511 8.77 9.42 1.46
C ALA A 511 8.71 9.21 2.98
N VAL A 512 7.50 9.13 3.55
CA VAL A 512 7.25 8.92 4.99
C VAL A 512 7.77 7.55 5.42
N LEU A 513 7.49 6.52 4.64
CA LEU A 513 7.92 5.14 4.92
C LEU A 513 9.45 4.94 4.78
N ARG A 514 10.21 5.94 4.32
CA ARG A 514 11.69 5.88 4.35
C ARG A 514 12.22 6.08 5.76
N ASN A 515 11.49 6.80 6.60
CA ASN A 515 11.83 6.91 8.01
C ASN A 515 11.48 5.57 8.69
N PRO A 516 12.44 4.89 9.32
CA PRO A 516 12.26 3.59 9.97
C PRO A 516 11.26 3.60 11.10
N VAL A 517 11.34 4.61 11.96
CA VAL A 517 10.49 4.74 13.13
C VAL A 517 9.05 4.92 12.66
N LEU A 518 8.83 5.81 11.70
CA LEU A 518 7.51 5.97 11.08
C LEU A 518 7.06 4.73 10.34
N ALA A 519 7.95 4.01 9.67
CA ALA A 519 7.61 2.75 9.01
C ALA A 519 7.17 1.65 9.99
N THR A 520 7.51 1.75 11.27
CA THR A 520 6.97 0.86 12.31
C THR A 520 5.55 1.22 12.72
N LYS A 521 5.19 2.51 12.71
CA LYS A 521 3.89 3.03 13.13
C LYS A 521 2.85 3.13 12.00
N VAL A 522 3.29 3.49 10.80
CA VAL A 522 2.41 3.78 9.65
C VAL A 522 2.02 2.48 8.92
N ARG A 523 0.73 2.37 8.61
CA ARG A 523 0.10 1.33 7.81
C ARG A 523 -0.69 2.00 6.70
N VAL A 524 -0.52 1.51 5.48
CA VAL A 524 -1.15 2.04 4.27
C VAL A 524 -2.10 0.98 3.73
N LEU A 525 -3.38 1.31 3.65
CA LEU A 525 -4.43 0.47 3.11
C LEU A 525 -4.64 0.82 1.63
N PRO A 526 -4.62 -0.17 0.72
CA PRO A 526 -4.83 0.10 -0.68
C PRO A 526 -6.32 0.36 -0.97
N VAL A 527 -6.63 1.53 -1.55
CA VAL A 527 -7.98 1.87 -2.04
C VAL A 527 -8.11 1.67 -3.55
N ALA A 528 -7.03 1.28 -4.23
CA ALA A 528 -7.05 0.97 -5.65
C ALA A 528 -8.11 -0.08 -6.06
N PRO A 529 -8.37 -1.17 -5.30
CA PRO A 529 -9.43 -2.12 -5.64
C PRO A 529 -10.83 -1.48 -5.63
N LEU A 530 -11.09 -0.63 -4.64
CA LEU A 530 -12.33 0.14 -4.52
C LEU A 530 -12.50 1.09 -5.71
N LEU A 531 -11.49 1.91 -6.02
CA LEU A 531 -11.52 2.82 -7.17
C LEU A 531 -11.66 2.09 -8.50
N ALA A 532 -10.98 0.95 -8.67
CA ALA A 532 -11.13 0.12 -9.88
C ALA A 532 -12.55 -0.46 -10.00
N GLY A 533 -13.16 -0.88 -8.89
CA GLY A 533 -14.55 -1.32 -8.86
C GLY A 533 -15.52 -0.22 -9.30
N VAL A 534 -15.32 1.01 -8.84
CA VAL A 534 -16.12 2.17 -9.24
C VAL A 534 -15.92 2.50 -10.72
N ILE A 535 -14.67 2.55 -11.19
CA ILE A 535 -14.35 2.74 -12.62
C ILE A 535 -15.04 1.67 -13.47
N ASP A 536 -15.03 0.40 -13.08
CA ASP A 536 -15.71 -0.67 -13.81
C ASP A 536 -17.24 -0.48 -13.84
N CYS A 537 -17.83 -0.01 -12.74
CA CYS A 537 -19.28 0.28 -12.68
C CYS A 537 -19.63 1.45 -13.61
N VAL A 538 -18.86 2.53 -13.55
CA VAL A 538 -19.00 3.70 -14.43
C VAL A 538 -18.76 3.33 -15.89
N HIS A 539 -17.75 2.52 -16.19
CA HIS A 539 -17.43 2.09 -17.55
C HIS A 539 -18.54 1.24 -18.16
N SER A 540 -19.03 0.25 -17.40
CA SER A 540 -20.02 -0.70 -17.90
C SER A 540 -21.44 -0.15 -17.97
N ASP A 541 -21.79 0.85 -17.16
CA ASP A 541 -23.16 1.34 -16.99
C ASP A 541 -24.17 0.23 -16.61
N ILE A 542 -23.70 -0.93 -16.12
CA ILE A 542 -24.53 -2.09 -15.75
C ILE A 542 -24.88 -2.08 -14.26
N ASN A 543 -23.91 -1.79 -13.39
CA ASN A 543 -24.10 -1.81 -11.93
C ASN A 543 -24.05 -0.38 -11.39
N ALA A 544 -24.97 -0.05 -10.48
CA ALA A 544 -24.91 1.21 -9.77
C ALA A 544 -23.71 1.23 -8.82
N VAL A 545 -23.02 2.38 -8.73
CA VAL A 545 -21.93 2.58 -7.76
C VAL A 545 -22.44 2.38 -6.33
N SER A 546 -23.68 2.77 -6.04
CA SER A 546 -24.32 2.54 -4.73
C SER A 546 -24.36 1.07 -4.32
N GLU A 547 -24.64 0.15 -5.25
CA GLU A 547 -24.66 -1.29 -4.96
C GLU A 547 -23.28 -1.84 -4.59
N LEU A 548 -22.20 -1.24 -5.10
CA LEU A 548 -20.84 -1.60 -4.72
C LEU A 548 -20.53 -1.14 -3.29
N LEU A 549 -21.02 0.04 -2.90
CA LEU A 549 -20.76 0.64 -1.58
C LEU A 549 -21.64 0.06 -0.46
N GLU A 550 -22.76 -0.58 -0.80
CA GLU A 550 -23.65 -1.24 0.16
C GLU A 550 -23.23 -2.67 0.52
N LYS A 551 -22.56 -3.37 -0.41
CA LYS A 551 -22.04 -4.73 -0.24
C LYS A 551 -20.75 -4.72 0.57
#